data_AF-A0A370KIP6-F1
#
_entry.id   AF-A0A370KIP6-F1
#
_cell.length_a   1.000
_cell.length_b   1.000
_cell.length_c   1.000
_cell.angle_alpha   90.00
_cell.angle_beta   90.00
_cell.angle_gamma   90.00
#
_symmetry.space_group_name_H-M   'P 1'
#
loop_
_entity.id
_entity.type
_entity.pdbx_description
1 polymer ?
#
loop_
_entity_poly.entity_id
_entity_poly.type
_entity_poly.pdbx_seq_one_letter_code
_entity_poly.pdbx_strand_id
1 'polypeptide(L)'
;MTIDRDNLAPIARRQRDALRFPLSFGAAATDFATWRSSTLAYIVQSIDADACHVDRVETTQQWQCSSYEGKRLSLRFSNGEEAQAFLLLPYRQTPAPALLMLHDHGATFDIGKEKMIPPPFGDPVQDAAQVWVKRFYGGRFPAEEAAGRGYVVLSVDALGWSSRCGNGYEAQQALAANLMQFGVSLASVVAMEDIAAARFLADLPEVDRRRVASFGFSFGGYRAWQVAALSTDIAAFCAISWMGTLEGLMQAGGNQLRGQSAFYMLHPQIAGKLDYPDFAGLAAPKPGYFLNGREDRHFPAAVVEAAFARLGELWSAAQGIQNLNMATWQGGHEFPVIEQNAALNWLDTVLRG
;
A
#
# COMPACT_ATOMS: atom_id res chain seq x y z
N MET A 1 18.60 -16.64 -13.88
CA MET A 1 19.47 -17.00 -12.75
C MET A 1 19.00 -16.22 -11.54
N THR A 2 18.59 -16.86 -10.45
CA THR A 2 18.12 -16.16 -9.25
C THR A 2 19.31 -15.51 -8.54
N ILE A 3 19.23 -14.21 -8.24
CA ILE A 3 20.26 -13.55 -7.44
C ILE A 3 20.18 -14.05 -5.99
N ASP A 4 21.30 -14.52 -5.45
CA ASP A 4 21.45 -14.99 -4.08
C ASP A 4 22.73 -14.41 -3.44
N ARG A 5 22.99 -14.79 -2.19
CA ARG A 5 24.17 -14.31 -1.44
C ARG A 5 25.49 -14.60 -2.16
N ASP A 6 25.56 -15.71 -2.89
CA ASP A 6 26.79 -16.26 -3.44
C ASP A 6 27.08 -15.69 -4.83
N ASN A 7 26.04 -15.36 -5.59
CA ASN A 7 26.16 -14.76 -6.93
C ASN A 7 25.91 -13.24 -6.98
N LEU A 8 25.57 -12.59 -5.87
CA LEU A 8 25.53 -11.13 -5.77
C LEU A 8 26.87 -10.51 -6.20
N ALA A 9 26.83 -9.44 -6.99
CA ALA A 9 28.05 -8.74 -7.38
C ALA A 9 28.84 -8.26 -6.14
N PRO A 10 30.18 -8.28 -6.15
CA PRO A 10 30.99 -7.85 -5.00
C PRO A 10 30.65 -6.44 -4.50
N ILE A 11 30.28 -5.52 -5.40
CA ILE A 11 29.81 -4.18 -5.03
C ILE A 11 28.51 -4.24 -4.21
N ALA A 12 27.54 -5.06 -4.60
CA ALA A 12 26.27 -5.20 -3.90
C ALA A 12 26.45 -5.81 -2.52
N ARG A 13 27.32 -6.83 -2.38
CA ARG A 13 27.69 -7.40 -1.06
C ARG A 13 28.31 -6.36 -0.15
N ARG A 14 29.28 -5.59 -0.66
CA ARG A 14 29.94 -4.52 0.12
C ARG A 14 28.94 -3.46 0.60
N GLN A 15 28.04 -3.03 -0.28
CA GLN A 15 27.01 -2.05 0.07
C GLN A 15 26.05 -2.58 1.14
N ARG A 16 25.63 -3.84 1.02
CA ARG A 16 24.81 -4.52 2.04
C ARG A 16 25.54 -4.59 3.39
N ASP A 17 26.78 -5.07 3.40
CA ASP A 17 27.53 -5.29 4.64
C ASP A 17 27.94 -3.98 5.33
N ALA A 18 28.04 -2.88 4.57
CA ALA A 18 28.33 -1.54 5.07
C ALA A 18 27.07 -0.66 5.22
N LEU A 19 25.87 -1.24 5.08
CA LEU A 19 24.62 -0.48 5.06
C LEU A 19 24.44 0.34 6.35
N ARG A 20 24.17 1.63 6.17
CA ARG A 20 23.83 2.56 7.24
C ARG A 20 22.68 3.42 6.74
N PHE A 21 21.74 3.72 7.62
CA PHE A 21 20.57 4.53 7.27
C PHE A 21 20.69 5.95 7.83
N PRO A 22 21.42 6.87 7.17
CA PRO A 22 21.61 8.24 7.66
C PRO A 22 20.31 9.03 7.83
N LEU A 23 19.22 8.62 7.17
CA LEU A 23 17.91 9.26 7.30
C LEU A 23 17.03 8.62 8.37
N SER A 24 17.46 7.56 9.06
CA SER A 24 16.66 6.93 10.12
C SER A 24 16.63 7.80 11.39
N PHE A 25 15.55 7.67 12.15
CA PHE A 25 15.38 8.40 13.41
C PHE A 25 16.50 8.04 14.39
N GLY A 26 17.12 9.05 15.01
CA GLY A 26 18.26 8.85 15.90
C GLY A 26 19.62 8.72 15.21
N ALA A 27 19.69 8.69 13.87
CA ALA A 27 20.97 8.69 13.17
C ALA A 27 21.65 10.08 13.18
N ALA A 28 20.91 11.11 12.78
CA ALA A 28 21.39 12.51 12.75
C ALA A 28 20.60 13.45 13.68
N ALA A 29 19.30 13.18 13.87
CA ALA A 29 18.42 13.96 14.74
C ALA A 29 17.74 13.03 15.75
N THR A 30 17.77 13.43 17.03
CA THR A 30 17.12 12.72 18.14
C THR A 30 15.75 13.28 18.50
N ASP A 31 15.43 14.51 18.06
CA ASP A 31 14.08 15.07 18.13
C ASP A 31 13.21 14.53 17.01
N PHE A 32 12.08 13.92 17.38
CA PHE A 32 11.20 13.24 16.44
C PHE A 32 10.56 14.21 15.44
N ALA A 33 10.11 15.37 15.90
CA ALA A 33 9.45 16.34 15.03
C ALA A 33 10.41 16.87 13.95
N THR A 34 11.64 17.22 14.33
CA THR A 34 12.70 17.66 13.42
C THR A 34 13.08 16.56 12.44
N TRP A 35 13.30 15.33 12.92
CA TRP A 35 13.60 14.19 12.07
C TRP A 35 12.48 13.94 11.05
N ARG A 36 11.23 13.87 11.52
CA ARG A 36 10.06 13.61 10.67
C ARG A 36 9.91 14.68 9.61
N SER A 37 9.98 15.96 10.00
CA SER A 37 9.81 17.08 9.07
C SER A 37 10.90 17.11 8.01
N SER A 38 12.17 16.96 8.40
CA SER A 38 13.30 17.00 7.46
C SER A 38 13.34 15.79 6.53
N THR A 39 13.07 14.59 7.06
CA THR A 39 13.03 13.35 6.28
C THR A 39 11.86 13.35 5.31
N LEU A 40 10.67 13.79 5.75
CA LEU A 40 9.51 13.91 4.86
C LEU A 40 9.77 14.91 3.74
N ALA A 41 10.36 16.07 4.04
CA ALA A 41 10.73 17.05 3.01
C ALA A 41 11.72 16.47 1.98
N TYR A 42 12.72 15.71 2.44
CA TYR A 42 13.65 15.01 1.55
C TYR A 42 12.94 14.01 0.63
N ILE A 43 12.01 13.21 1.17
CA ILE A 43 11.27 12.21 0.40
C ILE A 43 10.34 12.88 -0.61
N VAL A 44 9.53 13.84 -0.19
CA VAL A 44 8.60 14.59 -1.06
C VAL A 44 9.35 15.20 -2.23
N GLN A 45 10.51 15.82 -1.99
CA GLN A 45 11.36 16.35 -3.05
C GLN A 45 11.94 15.25 -3.96
N SER A 46 12.29 14.09 -3.39
CA SER A 46 12.96 13.00 -4.13
C SER A 46 12.04 12.23 -5.07
N ILE A 47 10.75 12.13 -4.76
CA ILE A 47 9.76 11.38 -5.55
C ILE A 47 8.69 12.26 -6.20
N ASP A 48 8.80 13.58 -6.00
CA ASP A 48 7.84 14.58 -6.46
C ASP A 48 6.38 14.26 -6.05
N ALA A 49 6.20 13.96 -4.76
CA ALA A 49 4.99 13.32 -4.23
C ALA A 49 3.67 14.07 -4.54
N ASP A 50 3.75 15.37 -4.83
CA ASP A 50 2.61 16.25 -5.08
C ASP A 50 2.38 16.59 -6.57
N ALA A 51 3.22 16.11 -7.49
CA ALA A 51 3.10 16.42 -8.90
C ALA A 51 1.91 15.76 -9.61
N CYS A 52 1.30 14.76 -8.98
CA CYS A 52 0.17 14.01 -9.56
C CYS A 52 -1.16 14.38 -8.90
N HIS A 53 -2.18 14.57 -9.73
CA HIS A 53 -3.57 14.69 -9.32
C HIS A 53 -4.49 14.01 -10.33
N VAL A 54 -5.74 13.77 -9.94
CA VAL A 54 -6.78 13.26 -10.83
C VAL A 54 -7.39 14.43 -11.59
N ASP A 55 -7.16 14.50 -12.91
CA ASP A 55 -7.62 15.59 -13.78
C ASP A 55 -9.07 15.41 -14.21
N ARG A 56 -9.44 14.17 -14.50
CA ARG A 56 -10.73 13.83 -15.09
C ARG A 56 -11.20 12.49 -14.59
N VAL A 57 -12.49 12.43 -14.28
CA VAL A 57 -13.19 11.21 -13.87
C VAL A 57 -14.40 11.01 -14.76
N GLU A 58 -14.55 9.80 -15.27
CA GLU A 58 -15.71 9.39 -16.04
C GLU A 58 -16.32 8.13 -15.43
N THR A 59 -17.61 8.14 -15.12
CA THR A 59 -18.32 6.92 -14.72
C THR A 59 -18.70 6.13 -15.96
N THR A 60 -18.09 4.96 -16.14
CA THR A 60 -18.28 4.11 -17.32
C THR A 60 -19.32 3.01 -17.09
N GLN A 61 -19.59 2.66 -15.84
CA GLN A 61 -20.61 1.69 -15.47
C GLN A 61 -21.13 1.97 -14.06
N GLN A 62 -22.39 1.61 -13.81
CA GLN A 62 -22.99 1.59 -12.47
C GLN A 62 -23.73 0.27 -12.26
N TRP A 63 -23.78 -0.19 -11.02
CA TRP A 63 -24.58 -1.34 -10.61
C TRP A 63 -25.08 -1.14 -9.18
N GLN A 64 -26.13 -1.87 -8.82
CA GLN A 64 -26.75 -1.81 -7.49
C GLN A 64 -26.56 -3.17 -6.81
N CYS A 65 -26.22 -3.12 -5.52
CA CYS A 65 -26.12 -4.29 -4.65
C CYS A 65 -27.10 -4.13 -3.48
N SER A 66 -27.14 -5.10 -2.55
CA SER A 66 -28.04 -4.99 -1.38
C SER A 66 -27.60 -3.93 -0.36
N SER A 67 -26.32 -3.56 -0.32
CA SER A 67 -25.74 -2.68 0.71
C SER A 67 -25.05 -1.42 0.18
N TYR A 68 -24.82 -1.32 -1.14
CA TYR A 68 -24.16 -0.20 -1.78
C TYR A 68 -24.52 -0.07 -3.26
N GLU A 69 -24.33 1.13 -3.80
CA GLU A 69 -24.19 1.39 -5.23
C GLU A 69 -22.72 1.25 -5.64
N GLY A 70 -22.44 0.51 -6.70
CA GLY A 70 -21.10 0.38 -7.27
C GLY A 70 -20.94 1.17 -8.56
N LYS A 71 -19.77 1.78 -8.75
CA LYS A 71 -19.41 2.52 -9.95
C LYS A 71 -18.06 2.04 -10.49
N ARG A 72 -17.96 1.91 -11.81
CA ARG A 72 -16.69 1.81 -12.54
C ARG A 72 -16.33 3.19 -13.03
N LEU A 73 -15.12 3.62 -12.70
CA LEU A 73 -14.58 4.91 -13.09
C LEU A 73 -13.41 4.70 -14.05
N SER A 74 -13.27 5.58 -15.03
CA SER A 74 -11.98 5.89 -15.67
C SER A 74 -11.43 7.17 -15.02
N LEU A 75 -10.20 7.08 -14.52
CA LEU A 75 -9.46 8.18 -13.91
C LEU A 75 -8.29 8.53 -14.83
N ARG A 76 -8.22 9.79 -15.26
CA ARG A 76 -7.02 10.33 -15.92
C ARG A 76 -6.22 11.12 -14.91
N PHE A 77 -4.94 10.78 -14.78
CA PHE A 77 -3.98 11.46 -13.92
C PHE A 77 -3.21 12.54 -14.70
N SER A 78 -2.77 13.58 -13.99
CA SER A 78 -2.00 14.70 -14.56
C SER A 78 -0.64 14.30 -15.12
N ASN A 79 -0.12 13.13 -14.72
CA ASN A 79 1.10 12.53 -15.26
C ASN A 79 0.89 11.89 -16.66
N GLY A 80 -0.34 11.92 -17.19
CA GLY A 80 -0.70 11.36 -18.50
C GLY A 80 -1.23 9.93 -18.46
N GLU A 81 -1.20 9.27 -17.30
CA GLU A 81 -1.71 7.91 -17.13
C GLU A 81 -3.23 7.87 -17.01
N GLU A 82 -3.82 6.75 -17.42
CA GLU A 82 -5.23 6.44 -17.23
C GLU A 82 -5.37 5.10 -16.48
N ALA A 83 -6.25 5.06 -15.48
CA ALA A 83 -6.55 3.86 -14.72
C ALA A 83 -8.05 3.67 -14.58
N GLN A 84 -8.50 2.42 -14.51
CA GLN A 84 -9.84 2.13 -14.02
C GLN A 84 -9.85 2.00 -12.50
N ALA A 85 -10.99 2.36 -11.92
CA ALA A 85 -11.26 2.22 -10.51
C ALA A 85 -12.67 1.69 -10.25
N PHE A 86 -12.86 1.04 -9.11
CA PHE A 86 -14.17 0.75 -8.56
C PHE A 86 -14.41 1.62 -7.33
N LEU A 87 -15.59 2.23 -7.28
CA LEU A 87 -16.08 3.05 -6.17
C LEU A 87 -17.37 2.44 -5.63
N LEU A 88 -17.40 2.14 -4.34
CA LEU A 88 -18.60 1.67 -3.63
C LEU A 88 -19.15 2.80 -2.76
N LEU A 89 -20.43 3.13 -2.95
CA LEU A 89 -21.16 4.12 -2.18
C LEU A 89 -22.22 3.43 -1.31
N PRO A 90 -22.07 3.41 0.02
CA PRO A 90 -23.02 2.76 0.90
C PRO A 90 -24.35 3.52 0.93
N TYR A 91 -25.48 2.83 1.08
CA TYR A 91 -26.80 3.48 1.22
C TYR A 91 -27.04 4.14 2.60
N ARG A 92 -25.99 4.24 3.43
CA ARG A 92 -26.06 4.86 4.76
C ARG A 92 -25.86 6.38 4.67
N GLN A 93 -26.00 7.07 5.80
CA GLN A 93 -25.89 8.53 5.87
C GLN A 93 -24.48 9.01 5.49
N THR A 94 -24.43 10.02 4.61
CA THR A 94 -23.22 10.75 4.21
C THR A 94 -23.17 12.12 4.91
N PRO A 95 -21.98 12.75 5.06
CA PRO A 95 -20.66 12.25 4.69
C PRO A 95 -20.21 11.04 5.54
N ALA A 96 -19.70 10.01 4.88
CA ALA A 96 -19.32 8.72 5.46
C ALA A 96 -17.80 8.61 5.64
N PRO A 97 -17.31 7.75 6.56
CA PRO A 97 -15.89 7.40 6.54
C PRO A 97 -15.54 6.67 5.24
N ALA A 98 -14.27 6.73 4.81
CA ALA A 98 -13.87 6.16 3.52
C ALA A 98 -12.58 5.34 3.60
N LEU A 99 -12.47 4.34 2.73
CA LEU A 99 -11.29 3.48 2.58
C LEU A 99 -10.72 3.56 1.17
N LEU A 100 -9.44 3.95 1.06
CA LEU A 100 -8.63 3.70 -0.12
C LEU A 100 -8.05 2.28 0.00
N MET A 101 -8.60 1.33 -0.75
CA MET A 101 -8.18 -0.07 -0.74
C MET A 101 -7.22 -0.38 -1.88
N LEU A 102 -6.01 -0.79 -1.51
CA LEU A 102 -4.84 -0.91 -2.40
C LEU A 102 -4.54 -2.40 -2.62
N HIS A 103 -4.65 -2.88 -3.85
CA HIS A 103 -4.56 -4.32 -4.15
C HIS A 103 -3.13 -4.89 -4.05
N ASP A 104 -3.05 -6.21 -3.82
CA ASP A 104 -1.77 -6.94 -3.80
C ASP A 104 -1.14 -7.11 -5.18
N HIS A 105 0.13 -7.52 -5.19
CA HIS A 105 0.89 -7.81 -6.41
C HIS A 105 0.42 -9.12 -7.05
N GLY A 106 0.49 -10.23 -6.31
CA GLY A 106 -0.12 -11.51 -6.65
C GLY A 106 0.39 -12.26 -7.89
N ALA A 107 1.11 -11.60 -8.81
CA ALA A 107 1.50 -12.14 -10.12
C ALA A 107 0.31 -12.56 -11.02
N THR A 108 -0.91 -12.23 -10.61
CA THR A 108 -2.13 -12.31 -11.40
C THR A 108 -2.42 -10.89 -11.88
N PHE A 109 -1.91 -10.58 -13.07
CA PHE A 109 -1.85 -9.23 -13.63
C PHE A 109 -3.13 -8.82 -14.37
N ASP A 110 -3.97 -9.77 -14.73
CA ASP A 110 -5.28 -9.57 -15.37
C ASP A 110 -6.34 -8.98 -14.42
N ILE A 111 -6.07 -8.98 -13.11
CA ILE A 111 -6.92 -8.35 -12.08
C ILE A 111 -6.10 -7.44 -11.16
N GLY A 112 -6.71 -6.36 -10.67
CA GLY A 112 -6.09 -5.35 -9.81
C GLY A 112 -7.08 -4.94 -8.73
N LYS A 113 -7.84 -3.88 -8.99
CA LYS A 113 -8.98 -3.44 -8.15
C LYS A 113 -9.98 -4.57 -7.87
N GLU A 114 -10.12 -5.52 -8.80
CA GLU A 114 -10.98 -6.70 -8.67
C GLU A 114 -10.54 -7.66 -7.58
N LYS A 115 -9.31 -7.56 -7.08
CA LYS A 115 -8.84 -8.33 -5.92
C LYS A 115 -9.44 -7.81 -4.60
N MET A 116 -9.85 -6.54 -4.58
CA MET A 116 -10.39 -5.86 -3.40
C MET A 116 -11.91 -5.73 -3.45
N ILE A 117 -12.45 -5.35 -4.62
CA ILE A 117 -13.87 -5.11 -4.86
C ILE A 117 -14.40 -6.16 -5.85
N PRO A 118 -15.54 -6.83 -5.57
CA PRO A 118 -16.09 -7.81 -6.50
C PRO A 118 -16.44 -7.14 -7.84
N PRO A 119 -16.04 -7.72 -8.98
CA PRO A 119 -16.49 -7.27 -10.29
C PRO A 119 -18.02 -7.32 -10.40
N PRO A 120 -18.66 -6.42 -11.15
CA PRO A 120 -20.09 -6.50 -11.42
C PRO A 120 -20.44 -7.80 -12.16
N PHE A 121 -21.69 -8.24 -12.03
CA PHE A 121 -22.15 -9.48 -12.66
C PHE A 121 -21.91 -9.47 -14.18
N GLY A 122 -21.30 -10.56 -14.69
CA GLY A 122 -21.00 -10.72 -16.10
C GLY A 122 -19.70 -10.04 -16.55
N ASP A 123 -18.92 -9.48 -15.62
CA ASP A 123 -17.59 -8.98 -15.94
C ASP A 123 -16.66 -10.15 -16.36
N PRO A 124 -15.86 -10.01 -17.44
CA PRO A 124 -14.98 -11.08 -17.93
C PRO A 124 -13.96 -11.61 -16.91
N VAL A 125 -13.54 -10.80 -15.93
CA VAL A 125 -12.55 -11.21 -14.92
C VAL A 125 -13.16 -11.68 -13.60
N GLN A 126 -14.49 -11.88 -13.56
CA GLN A 126 -15.21 -12.33 -12.37
C GLN A 126 -14.65 -13.67 -11.83
N ASP A 127 -14.40 -14.65 -12.69
CA ASP A 127 -13.86 -15.95 -12.27
C ASP A 127 -12.44 -15.83 -11.70
N ALA A 128 -11.58 -15.03 -12.33
CA ALA A 128 -10.22 -14.78 -11.84
C ALA A 128 -10.24 -14.11 -10.46
N ALA A 129 -11.10 -13.12 -10.25
CA ALA A 129 -11.28 -12.44 -8.97
C ALA A 129 -11.77 -13.42 -7.88
N GLN A 130 -12.74 -14.29 -8.19
CA GLN A 130 -13.25 -15.29 -7.25
C GLN A 130 -12.19 -16.32 -6.84
N VAL A 131 -11.40 -16.81 -7.81
CA VAL A 131 -10.27 -17.72 -7.54
C VAL A 131 -9.25 -17.03 -6.64
N TRP A 132 -8.94 -15.76 -6.90
CA TRP A 132 -7.99 -14.98 -6.11
C TRP A 132 -8.45 -14.78 -4.67
N VAL A 133 -9.69 -14.32 -4.49
CA VAL A 133 -10.29 -14.06 -3.19
C VAL A 133 -10.46 -15.34 -2.37
N LYS A 134 -10.83 -16.46 -3.00
CA LYS A 134 -10.85 -17.77 -2.32
C LYS A 134 -9.47 -18.17 -1.82
N ARG A 135 -8.42 -17.88 -2.59
CA ARG A 135 -7.06 -18.30 -2.27
C ARG A 135 -6.41 -17.46 -1.18
N PHE A 136 -6.58 -16.13 -1.22
CA PHE A 136 -5.83 -15.22 -0.35
C PHE A 136 -6.69 -14.41 0.62
N TYR A 137 -8.00 -14.29 0.37
CA TYR A 137 -8.90 -13.43 1.16
C TYR A 137 -10.01 -14.25 1.85
N GLY A 138 -9.81 -15.56 2.00
CA GLY A 138 -10.78 -16.45 2.66
C GLY A 138 -12.15 -16.53 1.98
N GLY A 139 -12.25 -16.21 0.69
CA GLY A 139 -13.50 -16.27 -0.08
C GLY A 139 -14.42 -15.05 0.09
N ARG A 140 -13.97 -13.98 0.76
CA ARG A 140 -14.74 -12.73 0.91
C ARG A 140 -13.96 -11.54 0.36
N PHE A 141 -14.63 -10.70 -0.42
CA PHE A 141 -14.08 -9.42 -0.85
C PHE A 141 -14.07 -8.43 0.33
N PRO A 142 -12.92 -7.90 0.75
CA PRO A 142 -12.84 -7.07 1.94
C PRO A 142 -13.57 -5.72 1.74
N ALA A 143 -13.66 -5.21 0.51
CA ALA A 143 -14.38 -3.97 0.22
C ALA A 143 -15.90 -4.10 0.33
N GLU A 144 -16.46 -5.27 0.02
CA GLU A 144 -17.89 -5.52 0.13
C GLU A 144 -18.34 -5.49 1.59
N GLU A 145 -17.55 -6.10 2.48
CA GLU A 145 -17.75 -6.03 3.93
C GLU A 145 -17.62 -4.58 4.43
N ALA A 146 -16.61 -3.84 3.98
CA ALA A 146 -16.44 -2.44 4.36
C ALA A 146 -17.61 -1.55 3.91
N ALA A 147 -18.07 -1.70 2.66
CA ALA A 147 -19.24 -0.98 2.18
C ALA A 147 -20.49 -1.33 3.00
N GLY A 148 -20.69 -2.61 3.36
CA GLY A 148 -21.77 -3.05 4.25
C GLY A 148 -21.75 -2.40 5.65
N ARG A 149 -20.56 -2.03 6.16
CA ARG A 149 -20.38 -1.28 7.42
C ARG A 149 -20.64 0.22 7.28
N GLY A 150 -20.74 0.73 6.06
CA GLY A 150 -21.01 2.14 5.78
C GLY A 150 -19.79 2.94 5.33
N TYR A 151 -18.71 2.29 4.89
CA TYR A 151 -17.58 2.98 4.28
C TYR A 151 -17.84 3.29 2.81
N VAL A 152 -17.45 4.47 2.35
CA VAL A 152 -17.17 4.70 0.93
C VAL A 152 -15.85 4.02 0.60
N VAL A 153 -15.81 3.21 -0.48
CA VAL A 153 -14.59 2.43 -0.79
C VAL A 153 -14.12 2.72 -2.21
N LEU A 154 -12.86 3.10 -2.37
CA LEU A 154 -12.21 3.26 -3.67
C LEU A 154 -11.06 2.26 -3.81
N SER A 155 -11.00 1.58 -4.95
CA SER A 155 -9.81 0.81 -5.35
C SER A 155 -9.44 1.15 -6.80
N VAL A 156 -8.18 1.53 -7.00
CA VAL A 156 -7.63 1.96 -8.30
C VAL A 156 -6.58 0.96 -8.76
N ASP A 157 -6.58 0.63 -10.04
CA ASP A 157 -5.57 -0.23 -10.64
C ASP A 157 -4.18 0.41 -10.58
N ALA A 158 -3.24 -0.26 -9.92
CA ALA A 158 -1.84 0.09 -10.04
C ALA A 158 -1.34 -0.19 -11.45
N LEU A 159 -0.40 0.63 -11.92
CA LEU A 159 0.26 0.46 -13.21
C LEU A 159 0.83 -0.96 -13.34
N GLY A 160 0.41 -1.71 -14.37
CA GLY A 160 0.79 -3.12 -14.57
C GLY A 160 -0.29 -4.16 -14.21
N TRP A 161 -1.45 -3.75 -13.70
CA TRP A 161 -2.58 -4.65 -13.39
C TRP A 161 -3.88 -4.24 -14.08
N SER A 162 -4.75 -5.24 -14.30
CA SER A 162 -6.12 -5.10 -14.83
C SER A 162 -6.18 -4.17 -16.05
N SER A 163 -6.82 -3.00 -15.94
CA SER A 163 -6.95 -2.07 -17.07
C SER A 163 -5.62 -1.52 -17.58
N ARG A 164 -4.56 -1.69 -16.79
CA ARG A 164 -3.17 -1.28 -17.08
C ARG A 164 -2.24 -2.48 -17.14
N CYS A 165 -2.76 -3.69 -17.33
CA CYS A 165 -1.94 -4.89 -17.41
C CYS A 165 -1.03 -4.88 -18.65
N GLY A 166 0.13 -5.50 -18.52
CA GLY A 166 1.06 -5.71 -19.64
C GLY A 166 1.99 -6.88 -19.33
N ASN A 167 1.99 -7.90 -20.21
CA ASN A 167 2.92 -9.03 -20.40
C ASN A 167 3.73 -9.61 -19.21
N GLY A 168 3.31 -9.44 -17.96
CA GLY A 168 3.92 -10.08 -16.79
C GLY A 168 5.22 -9.45 -16.30
N TYR A 169 6.07 -10.27 -15.70
CA TYR A 169 7.25 -9.82 -14.97
C TYR A 169 8.30 -9.11 -15.82
N GLU A 170 8.47 -9.52 -17.07
CA GLU A 170 9.37 -8.89 -18.03
C GLU A 170 8.93 -7.46 -18.34
N ALA A 171 7.61 -7.23 -18.47
CA ALA A 171 7.07 -5.90 -18.71
C ALA A 171 7.30 -4.97 -17.52
N GLN A 172 7.20 -5.46 -16.28
CA GLN A 172 7.50 -4.65 -15.09
C GLN A 172 8.96 -4.20 -15.06
N GLN A 173 9.88 -5.08 -15.42
CA GLN A 173 11.32 -4.76 -15.49
C GLN A 173 11.60 -3.75 -16.61
N ALA A 174 11.02 -3.97 -17.79
CA ALA A 174 11.14 -3.04 -18.91
C ALA A 174 10.57 -1.66 -18.54
N LEU A 175 9.39 -1.61 -17.94
CA LEU A 175 8.75 -0.37 -17.51
C LEU A 175 9.63 0.39 -16.49
N ALA A 176 10.11 -0.30 -15.46
CA ALA A 176 11.00 0.29 -14.48
C ALA A 176 12.29 0.81 -15.12
N ALA A 177 12.90 0.05 -16.02
CA ALA A 177 14.09 0.45 -16.76
C ALA A 177 13.85 1.71 -17.61
N ASN A 178 12.72 1.78 -18.31
CA ASN A 178 12.37 2.94 -19.14
C ASN A 178 12.14 4.20 -18.30
N LEU A 179 11.35 4.11 -17.21
CA LEU A 179 11.11 5.25 -16.31
C LEU A 179 12.41 5.79 -15.72
N MET A 180 13.34 4.91 -15.34
CA MET A 180 14.62 5.31 -14.76
C MET A 180 15.50 6.13 -15.71
N GLN A 181 15.32 5.99 -17.03
CA GLN A 181 16.02 6.84 -18.01
C GLN A 181 15.62 8.31 -17.91
N PHE A 182 14.44 8.59 -17.34
CA PHE A 182 13.92 9.93 -17.12
C PHE A 182 14.06 10.39 -15.66
N GLY A 183 14.81 9.64 -14.84
CA GLY A 183 15.01 9.94 -13.42
C GLY A 183 13.81 9.61 -12.52
N VAL A 184 12.76 8.97 -13.08
CA VAL A 184 11.55 8.57 -12.36
C VAL A 184 11.60 7.07 -12.08
N SER A 185 11.14 6.64 -10.91
CA SER A 185 11.03 5.22 -10.59
C SER A 185 9.59 4.72 -10.73
N LEU A 186 9.42 3.42 -10.98
CA LEU A 186 8.10 2.81 -10.96
C LEU A 186 7.41 2.95 -9.60
N ALA A 187 8.18 2.84 -8.51
CA ALA A 187 7.70 3.09 -7.16
C ALA A 187 7.20 4.53 -6.97
N SER A 188 7.89 5.54 -7.50
CA SER A 188 7.46 6.94 -7.38
C SER A 188 6.19 7.23 -8.17
N VAL A 189 6.02 6.63 -9.37
CA VAL A 189 4.76 6.75 -10.13
C VAL A 189 3.58 6.22 -9.33
N VAL A 190 3.69 5.01 -8.78
CA VAL A 190 2.61 4.43 -7.98
C VAL A 190 2.35 5.22 -6.71
N ALA A 191 3.39 5.69 -6.01
CA ALA A 191 3.22 6.51 -4.80
C ALA A 191 2.48 7.83 -5.10
N MET A 192 2.84 8.52 -6.18
CA MET A 192 2.17 9.76 -6.60
C MET A 192 0.70 9.52 -6.98
N GLU A 193 0.41 8.44 -7.71
CA GLU A 193 -0.96 8.07 -8.06
C GLU A 193 -1.80 7.66 -6.83
N ASP A 194 -1.21 6.98 -5.85
CA ASP A 194 -1.86 6.64 -4.59
C ASP A 194 -2.22 7.89 -3.77
N ILE A 195 -1.33 8.88 -3.73
CA ILE A 195 -1.59 10.18 -3.09
C ILE A 195 -2.71 10.93 -3.83
N ALA A 196 -2.67 10.94 -5.17
CA ALA A 196 -3.72 11.54 -5.99
C ALA A 196 -5.08 10.86 -5.78
N ALA A 197 -5.11 9.52 -5.69
CA ALA A 197 -6.32 8.75 -5.42
C ALA A 197 -6.85 9.01 -4.00
N ALA A 198 -5.97 9.13 -3.00
CA ALA A 198 -6.35 9.50 -1.64
C ALA A 198 -7.02 10.88 -1.59
N ARG A 199 -6.44 11.88 -2.26
CA ARG A 199 -7.02 13.23 -2.39
C ARG A 199 -8.38 13.19 -3.06
N PHE A 200 -8.46 12.55 -4.22
CA PHE A 200 -9.70 12.39 -4.96
C PHE A 200 -10.82 11.76 -4.11
N LEU A 201 -10.52 10.67 -3.39
CA LEU A 201 -11.47 10.03 -2.48
C LEU A 201 -11.92 10.99 -1.38
N ALA A 202 -10.99 11.72 -0.79
CA ALA A 202 -11.25 12.65 0.31
C ALA A 202 -12.01 13.92 -0.14
N ASP A 203 -12.01 14.23 -1.44
CA ASP A 203 -12.75 15.34 -2.05
C ASP A 203 -14.18 14.97 -2.48
N LEU A 204 -14.56 13.69 -2.44
CA LEU A 204 -15.92 13.26 -2.78
C LEU A 204 -16.94 13.84 -1.79
N PRO A 205 -18.10 14.36 -2.26
CA PRO A 205 -19.12 14.91 -1.37
C PRO A 205 -19.74 13.87 -0.43
N GLU A 206 -19.66 12.58 -0.78
CA GLU A 206 -20.10 11.47 0.04
C GLU A 206 -19.15 11.14 1.21
N VAL A 207 -17.95 11.74 1.25
CA VAL A 207 -16.87 11.38 2.17
C VAL A 207 -16.63 12.46 3.22
N ASP A 208 -16.54 12.07 4.49
CA ASP A 208 -15.97 12.93 5.53
C ASP A 208 -14.45 12.91 5.38
N ARG A 209 -13.87 14.01 4.87
CA ARG A 209 -12.43 14.15 4.63
C ARG A 209 -11.56 13.81 5.85
N ARG A 210 -12.08 13.98 7.07
CA ARG A 210 -11.32 13.70 8.30
C ARG A 210 -11.29 12.22 8.66
N ARG A 211 -12.06 11.38 7.96
CA ARG A 211 -12.27 9.97 8.27
C ARG A 211 -11.94 9.06 7.08
N VAL A 212 -10.87 9.38 6.37
CA VAL A 212 -10.35 8.57 5.27
C VAL A 212 -9.17 7.73 5.76
N ALA A 213 -9.16 6.43 5.43
CA ALA A 213 -8.04 5.55 5.72
C ALA A 213 -7.53 4.81 4.49
N SER A 214 -6.24 4.47 4.50
CA SER A 214 -5.66 3.56 3.51
C SER A 214 -5.62 2.12 4.06
N PHE A 215 -5.81 1.15 3.18
CA PHE A 215 -5.91 -0.25 3.57
C PHE A 215 -5.34 -1.13 2.46
N GLY A 216 -4.52 -2.13 2.79
CA GLY A 216 -4.10 -3.09 1.78
C GLY A 216 -3.34 -4.30 2.30
N PHE A 217 -3.26 -5.32 1.44
CA PHE A 217 -2.58 -6.59 1.69
C PHE A 217 -1.35 -6.76 0.78
N SER A 218 -0.25 -7.27 1.32
CA SER A 218 1.00 -7.51 0.60
C SER A 218 1.54 -6.20 -0.01
N PHE A 219 1.77 -6.13 -1.32
CA PHE A 219 2.05 -4.86 -2.01
C PHE A 219 1.03 -3.75 -1.71
N GLY A 220 -0.24 -4.11 -1.50
CA GLY A 220 -1.25 -3.19 -0.99
C GLY A 220 -0.94 -2.66 0.41
N GLY A 221 -0.37 -3.51 1.28
CA GLY A 221 0.07 -3.13 2.63
C GLY A 221 1.24 -2.16 2.60
N TYR A 222 2.20 -2.36 1.67
CA TYR A 222 3.25 -1.38 1.37
C TYR A 222 2.68 -0.02 1.03
N ARG A 223 1.80 -0.01 0.01
CA ARG A 223 1.16 1.20 -0.48
C ARG A 223 0.35 1.88 0.63
N ALA A 224 -0.34 1.11 1.47
CA ALA A 224 -1.18 1.63 2.54
C ALA A 224 -0.41 2.46 3.57
N TRP A 225 0.70 1.93 4.11
CA TRP A 225 1.51 2.73 5.04
C TRP A 225 2.27 3.85 4.32
N GLN A 226 2.66 3.66 3.05
CA GLN A 226 3.38 4.68 2.29
C GLN A 226 2.52 5.91 2.00
N VAL A 227 1.30 5.71 1.48
CA VAL A 227 0.37 6.82 1.26
C VAL A 227 -0.03 7.47 2.59
N ALA A 228 -0.14 6.70 3.68
CA ALA A 228 -0.39 7.27 5.00
C ALA A 228 0.78 8.13 5.52
N ALA A 229 2.02 7.78 5.20
CA ALA A 229 3.19 8.57 5.54
C ALA A 229 3.30 9.87 4.73
N LEU A 230 2.90 9.82 3.45
CA LEU A 230 3.11 10.91 2.49
C LEU A 230 1.92 11.86 2.34
N SER A 231 0.69 11.37 2.49
CA SER A 231 -0.53 12.15 2.29
C SER A 231 -1.11 12.66 3.60
N THR A 232 -1.54 13.92 3.61
CA THR A 232 -2.33 14.52 4.70
C THR A 232 -3.79 14.08 4.70
N ASP A 233 -4.26 13.51 3.60
CA ASP A 233 -5.67 13.11 3.39
C ASP A 233 -5.99 11.75 3.99
N ILE A 234 -4.99 11.04 4.51
CA ILE A 234 -5.14 9.77 5.22
C ILE A 234 -5.07 9.99 6.73
N ALA A 235 -6.16 9.72 7.43
CA ALA A 235 -6.31 9.85 8.88
C ALA A 235 -5.86 8.60 9.65
N ALA A 236 -6.02 7.41 9.07
CA ALA A 236 -5.61 6.12 9.66
C ALA A 236 -5.19 5.12 8.57
N PHE A 237 -4.53 4.02 8.93
CA PHE A 237 -4.19 2.98 7.94
C PHE A 237 -4.12 1.55 8.49
N CYS A 238 -4.33 0.57 7.61
CA CYS A 238 -4.10 -0.85 7.84
C CYS A 238 -3.13 -1.41 6.79
N ALA A 239 -1.98 -1.92 7.25
CA ALA A 239 -0.98 -2.57 6.41
C ALA A 239 -0.90 -4.07 6.76
N ILE A 240 -1.39 -4.91 5.86
CA ILE A 240 -1.51 -6.35 6.07
C ILE A 240 -0.41 -7.09 5.29
N SER A 241 0.29 -8.00 5.97
CA SER A 241 1.33 -8.90 5.46
C SER A 241 2.38 -8.17 4.62
N TRP A 242 2.80 -6.99 5.11
CA TRP A 242 3.91 -6.22 4.54
C TRP A 242 4.51 -5.32 5.62
N MET A 243 5.55 -5.83 6.27
CA MET A 243 6.48 -5.04 7.08
C MET A 243 7.75 -5.87 7.34
N GLY A 244 8.90 -5.23 7.37
CA GLY A 244 10.18 -5.88 7.60
C GLY A 244 11.32 -4.87 7.47
N THR A 245 12.48 -5.18 8.05
CA THR A 245 13.68 -4.36 7.85
C THR A 245 14.26 -4.63 6.46
N LEU A 246 14.86 -3.62 5.83
CA LEU A 246 15.51 -3.76 4.52
C LEU A 246 16.59 -4.83 4.57
N GLU A 247 17.44 -4.82 5.60
CA GLU A 247 18.46 -5.85 5.82
C GLU A 247 17.83 -7.25 5.88
N GLY A 248 16.75 -7.41 6.65
CA GLY A 248 16.06 -8.68 6.81
C GLY A 248 15.40 -9.17 5.53
N LEU A 249 14.92 -8.27 4.66
CA LEU A 249 14.28 -8.62 3.38
C LEU A 249 15.27 -8.77 2.22
N MET A 250 16.49 -8.22 2.34
CA MET A 250 17.59 -8.39 1.38
C MET A 250 18.41 -9.67 1.62
N GLN A 251 17.73 -10.75 1.98
CA GLN A 251 18.33 -12.08 2.15
C GLN A 251 18.17 -12.93 0.90
N ALA A 252 19.03 -13.95 0.75
CA ALA A 252 18.99 -14.86 -0.40
C ALA A 252 17.59 -15.48 -0.58
N GLY A 253 17.08 -15.45 -1.81
CA GLY A 253 15.72 -15.90 -2.11
C GLY A 253 14.61 -14.91 -1.77
N GLY A 254 14.90 -13.80 -1.09
CA GLY A 254 13.95 -12.72 -0.82
C GLY A 254 13.51 -11.97 -2.08
N ASN A 255 12.28 -11.46 -2.07
CA ASN A 255 11.70 -10.79 -3.24
C ASN A 255 12.45 -9.49 -3.60
N GLN A 256 13.11 -8.84 -2.63
CA GLN A 256 13.88 -7.62 -2.88
C GLN A 256 15.11 -7.83 -3.78
N LEU A 257 15.57 -9.08 -3.96
CA LEU A 257 16.73 -9.40 -4.80
C LEU A 257 16.38 -9.80 -6.24
N ARG A 258 15.09 -9.97 -6.57
CA ARG A 258 14.67 -10.61 -7.83
C ARG A 258 14.36 -9.64 -8.98
N GLY A 259 14.37 -8.33 -8.73
CA GLY A 259 13.73 -7.36 -9.63
C GLY A 259 12.21 -7.51 -9.59
N GLN A 260 11.50 -7.17 -10.66
CA GLN A 260 10.04 -7.38 -10.76
C GLN A 260 9.26 -6.56 -9.72
N SER A 261 8.54 -7.23 -8.80
CA SER A 261 7.78 -6.62 -7.71
C SER A 261 8.62 -5.64 -6.89
N ALA A 262 9.93 -5.86 -6.77
CA ALA A 262 10.83 -4.95 -6.07
C ALA A 262 10.82 -3.53 -6.65
N PHE A 263 10.68 -3.36 -7.97
CA PHE A 263 10.69 -2.03 -8.61
C PHE A 263 9.50 -1.15 -8.22
N TYR A 264 8.39 -1.75 -7.79
CA TYR A 264 7.23 -1.03 -7.27
C TYR A 264 7.44 -0.48 -5.85
N MET A 265 8.50 -0.92 -5.17
CA MET A 265 8.82 -0.55 -3.79
C MET A 265 10.22 0.08 -3.66
N LEU A 266 10.95 0.15 -4.77
CA LEU A 266 12.31 0.67 -4.84
C LEU A 266 12.29 2.12 -5.29
N HIS A 267 12.50 3.03 -4.34
CA HIS A 267 12.72 4.46 -4.60
C HIS A 267 14.24 4.73 -4.63
N PRO A 268 14.91 4.82 -5.80
CA PRO A 268 16.38 4.86 -5.88
C PRO A 268 17.03 5.99 -5.08
N GLN A 269 16.35 7.14 -4.99
CA GLN A 269 16.81 8.31 -4.24
C GLN A 269 16.79 8.09 -2.72
N ILE A 270 15.95 7.17 -2.22
CA ILE A 270 15.74 6.87 -0.79
C ILE A 270 16.44 5.55 -0.40
N ALA A 271 16.51 4.60 -1.34
CA ALA A 271 17.03 3.25 -1.12
C ALA A 271 18.44 3.28 -0.50
N GLY A 272 18.62 2.49 0.56
CA GLY A 272 19.86 2.43 1.32
C GLY A 272 20.13 3.63 2.24
N LYS A 273 19.23 4.62 2.30
CA LYS A 273 19.36 5.79 3.21
C LYS A 273 18.37 5.77 4.36
N LEU A 274 17.21 5.14 4.17
CA LEU A 274 16.12 5.01 5.13
C LEU A 274 15.65 3.56 5.16
N ASP A 275 15.41 3.01 6.35
CA ASP A 275 14.82 1.67 6.49
C ASP A 275 13.30 1.72 6.29
N TYR A 276 12.66 0.59 5.94
CA TYR A 276 11.22 0.53 5.75
C TYR A 276 10.41 0.91 7.00
N PRO A 277 10.75 0.44 8.22
CA PRO A 277 10.03 0.85 9.43
C PRO A 277 10.16 2.35 9.70
N ASP A 278 11.31 2.95 9.43
CA ASP A 278 11.54 4.39 9.57
C ASP A 278 10.74 5.21 8.55
N PHE A 279 10.60 4.73 7.30
CA PHE A 279 9.70 5.36 6.33
C PHE A 279 8.25 5.27 6.79
N ALA A 280 7.77 4.09 7.19
CA ALA A 280 6.44 3.93 7.75
C ALA A 280 6.22 4.80 9.01
N GLY A 281 7.29 4.99 9.81
CA GLY A 281 7.35 5.88 10.98
C GLY A 281 6.98 7.33 10.72
N LEU A 282 7.14 7.83 9.49
CA LEU A 282 6.73 9.19 9.13
C LEU A 282 5.20 9.39 9.23
N ALA A 283 4.42 8.31 9.22
CA ALA A 283 2.98 8.36 9.46
C ALA A 283 2.64 8.61 10.94
N ALA A 284 3.55 8.37 11.89
CA ALA A 284 3.27 8.63 13.30
C ALA A 284 2.97 10.13 13.53
N PRO A 285 2.01 10.48 14.40
CA PRO A 285 1.28 9.61 15.34
C PRO A 285 -0.08 9.11 14.82
N LYS A 286 -0.32 9.04 13.50
CA LYS A 286 -1.59 8.56 12.95
C LYS A 286 -1.94 7.16 13.49
N PRO A 287 -3.22 6.84 13.72
CA PRO A 287 -3.66 5.46 13.94
C PRO A 287 -3.17 4.54 12.83
N GLY A 288 -2.40 3.52 13.20
CA GLY A 288 -1.82 2.55 12.27
C GLY A 288 -1.98 1.14 12.79
N TYR A 289 -2.43 0.22 11.94
CA TYR A 289 -2.51 -1.20 12.25
C TYR A 289 -1.64 -2.01 11.27
N PHE A 290 -0.56 -2.59 11.80
CA PHE A 290 0.25 -3.58 11.08
C PHE A 290 -0.14 -5.00 11.49
N LEU A 291 -0.37 -5.86 10.48
CA LEU A 291 -0.69 -7.27 10.68
C LEU A 291 0.23 -8.12 9.81
N ASN A 292 0.81 -9.20 10.35
CA ASN A 292 1.57 -10.17 9.57
C ASN A 292 1.23 -11.62 9.96
N GLY A 293 1.28 -12.54 9.01
CA GLY A 293 1.22 -13.99 9.27
C GLY A 293 2.55 -14.50 9.84
N ARG A 294 2.50 -15.40 10.82
CA ARG A 294 3.69 -16.01 11.46
C ARG A 294 4.45 -16.94 10.52
N GLU A 295 3.73 -17.61 9.62
CA GLU A 295 4.27 -18.55 8.64
C GLU A 295 4.48 -17.92 7.26
N ASP A 296 4.39 -16.59 7.16
CA ASP A 296 4.60 -15.86 5.92
C ASP A 296 6.06 -15.97 5.45
N ARG A 297 6.27 -16.71 4.36
CA ARG A 297 7.59 -16.96 3.78
C ARG A 297 8.20 -15.72 3.13
N HIS A 298 7.40 -14.71 2.79
CA HIS A 298 7.89 -13.45 2.23
C HIS A 298 8.38 -12.51 3.33
N PHE A 299 7.85 -12.65 4.55
CA PHE A 299 8.16 -11.82 5.71
C PHE A 299 8.48 -12.71 6.92
N PRO A 300 9.73 -13.21 7.05
CA PRO A 300 10.11 -14.08 8.16
C PRO A 300 9.83 -13.44 9.52
N ALA A 301 9.35 -14.24 10.49
CA ALA A 301 8.91 -13.73 11.79
C ALA A 301 9.93 -12.82 12.50
N ALA A 302 11.21 -13.22 12.54
CA ALA A 302 12.26 -12.40 13.16
C ALA A 302 12.46 -11.04 12.47
N VAL A 303 12.22 -10.95 11.15
CA VAL A 303 12.31 -9.70 10.38
C VAL A 303 11.11 -8.80 10.68
N VAL A 304 9.92 -9.40 10.84
CA VAL A 304 8.70 -8.68 11.26
C VAL A 304 8.83 -8.18 12.69
N GLU A 305 9.31 -9.01 13.61
CA GLU A 305 9.52 -8.66 15.03
C GLU A 305 10.48 -7.48 15.18
N ALA A 306 11.60 -7.50 14.46
CA ALA A 306 12.55 -6.39 14.45
C ALA A 306 11.92 -5.09 13.91
N ALA A 307 11.13 -5.18 12.85
CA ALA A 307 10.42 -4.04 12.29
C ALA A 307 9.34 -3.50 13.24
N PHE A 308 8.59 -4.38 13.91
CA PHE A 308 7.56 -4.00 14.89
C PHE A 308 8.17 -3.33 16.12
N ALA A 309 9.30 -3.83 16.62
CA ALA A 309 10.04 -3.17 17.69
C ALA A 309 10.42 -1.74 17.29
N ARG A 310 10.96 -1.56 16.07
CA ARG A 310 11.32 -0.24 15.54
C ARG A 310 10.11 0.69 15.38
N LEU A 311 8.98 0.19 14.88
CA LEU A 311 7.73 0.97 14.80
C LEU A 311 7.25 1.42 16.19
N GLY A 312 7.37 0.56 17.21
CA GLY A 312 7.05 0.90 18.60
C GLY A 312 7.89 2.05 19.14
N GLU A 313 9.21 2.08 18.84
CA GLU A 313 10.09 3.19 19.19
C GLU A 313 9.65 4.50 18.52
N LEU A 314 9.35 4.44 17.21
CA LEU A 314 8.96 5.61 16.40
C LEU A 314 7.63 6.21 16.88
N TRP A 315 6.60 5.38 17.10
CA TRP A 315 5.33 5.86 17.64
C TRP A 315 5.43 6.35 19.08
N SER A 316 6.31 5.76 19.90
CA SER A 316 6.59 6.26 21.25
C SER A 316 7.25 7.63 21.22
N ALA A 317 8.26 7.82 20.35
CA ALA A 317 8.92 9.10 20.14
C ALA A 317 7.96 10.18 19.60
N ALA A 318 6.96 9.77 18.82
CA ALA A 318 5.87 10.62 18.35
C ALA A 318 4.78 10.90 19.41
N GLN A 319 4.91 10.36 20.63
CA GLN A 319 3.87 10.42 21.68
C GLN A 319 2.51 9.83 21.25
N GLY A 320 2.56 8.85 20.33
CA GLY A 320 1.39 8.25 19.69
C GLY A 320 1.27 6.75 19.92
N ILE A 321 2.01 6.13 20.83
CA ILE A 321 2.05 4.66 20.98
C ILE A 321 0.66 4.01 21.13
N GLN A 322 -0.29 4.70 21.76
CA GLN A 322 -1.68 4.28 21.90
C GLN A 322 -2.45 4.17 20.56
N ASN A 323 -1.94 4.82 19.51
CA ASN A 323 -2.49 4.80 18.16
C ASN A 323 -1.87 3.69 17.30
N LEU A 324 -0.84 2.99 17.79
CA LEU A 324 -0.19 1.90 17.06
C LEU A 324 -0.76 0.55 17.50
N ASN A 325 -1.33 -0.19 16.56
CA ASN A 325 -1.71 -1.58 16.76
C ASN A 325 -0.81 -2.48 15.90
N MET A 326 -0.28 -3.54 16.49
CA MET A 326 0.58 -4.50 15.80
C MET A 326 0.16 -5.91 16.20
N ALA A 327 -0.03 -6.79 15.22
CA ALA A 327 -0.44 -8.16 15.49
C ALA A 327 0.24 -9.17 14.56
N THR A 328 0.54 -10.35 15.10
CA THR A 328 1.06 -11.48 14.32
C THR A 328 0.13 -12.69 14.47
N TRP A 329 -0.47 -13.11 13.36
CA TRP A 329 -1.52 -14.12 13.31
C TRP A 329 -0.99 -15.47 12.81
N GLN A 330 -1.70 -16.55 13.11
CA GLN A 330 -1.43 -17.86 12.51
C GLN A 330 -1.85 -17.82 11.03
N GLY A 331 -0.99 -18.26 10.13
CA GLY A 331 -1.23 -18.22 8.69
C GLY A 331 0.01 -17.84 7.88
N GLY A 332 -0.06 -18.13 6.58
CA GLY A 332 0.97 -17.79 5.61
C GLY A 332 0.84 -16.37 5.06
N HIS A 333 1.23 -16.19 3.80
CA HIS A 333 1.00 -14.95 3.07
C HIS A 333 -0.44 -14.88 2.55
N GLU A 334 -1.36 -14.57 3.44
CA GLU A 334 -2.81 -14.51 3.19
C GLU A 334 -3.46 -13.45 4.06
N PHE A 335 -4.75 -13.20 3.83
CA PHE A 335 -5.58 -12.26 4.57
C PHE A 335 -7.00 -12.80 4.79
N PRO A 336 -7.17 -13.82 5.64
CA PRO A 336 -8.44 -14.49 5.86
C PRO A 336 -9.51 -13.58 6.49
N VAL A 337 -10.76 -14.05 6.43
CA VAL A 337 -11.95 -13.34 6.94
C VAL A 337 -11.80 -12.86 8.39
N ILE A 338 -11.10 -13.63 9.24
CA ILE A 338 -10.91 -13.26 10.65
C ILE A 338 -10.00 -12.03 10.80
N GLU A 339 -8.94 -11.92 9.99
CA GLU A 339 -8.03 -10.77 9.99
C GLU A 339 -8.70 -9.55 9.37
N GLN A 340 -9.48 -9.75 8.30
CA GLN A 340 -10.30 -8.70 7.70
C GLN A 340 -11.28 -8.09 8.73
N ASN A 341 -11.97 -8.95 9.49
CA ASN A 341 -12.87 -8.49 10.54
C ASN A 341 -12.11 -7.74 11.63
N ALA A 342 -10.92 -8.22 12.04
CA ALA A 342 -10.11 -7.53 13.04
C ALA A 342 -9.67 -6.14 12.56
N ALA A 343 -9.21 -6.01 11.32
CA ALA A 343 -8.79 -4.74 10.74
C ALA A 343 -9.96 -3.75 10.61
N LEU A 344 -11.11 -4.20 10.08
CA LEU A 344 -12.30 -3.35 9.94
C LEU A 344 -12.91 -2.97 11.30
N ASN A 345 -12.97 -3.90 12.26
CA ASN A 345 -13.42 -3.59 13.62
C ASN A 345 -12.52 -2.53 14.28
N TRP A 346 -11.21 -2.59 14.05
CA TRP A 346 -10.29 -1.58 14.57
C TRP A 346 -10.50 -0.23 13.87
N LEU A 347 -10.66 -0.20 12.55
CA LEU A 347 -11.00 1.02 11.80
C LEU A 347 -12.32 1.65 12.29
N ASP A 348 -13.32 0.84 12.61
CA ASP A 348 -14.60 1.28 13.20
C ASP A 348 -14.41 1.98 14.56
N THR A 349 -13.28 1.78 15.25
CA THR A 349 -12.98 2.45 16.52
C THR A 349 -12.22 3.76 16.33
N VAL A 350 -11.29 3.83 15.38
CA VAL A 350 -10.41 5.00 15.20
C VAL A 350 -10.97 6.03 14.21
N LEU A 351 -11.92 5.64 13.36
CA LEU A 351 -12.64 6.53 12.44
C LEU A 351 -14.05 6.89 12.95
N ARG A 352 -14.31 6.82 14.26
CA ARG A 352 -15.59 7.28 14.83
C ARG A 352 -15.70 8.80 14.66
N GLY A 353 -16.88 9.23 14.22
CA GLY A 353 -17.24 10.65 14.09
C GLY A 353 -17.63 11.28 15.41
#